data_AF-A0A3D1TYM2-F1
#
_entry.id   AF-A0A3D1TYM2-F1
#
_cell.length_a   1.000
_cell.length_b   1.000
_cell.length_c   1.000
_cell.angle_alpha   90.00
_cell.angle_beta   90.00
_cell.angle_gamma   90.00
#
_symmetry.space_group_name_H-M   'P 1'
#
loop_
_entity.id
_entity.type
_entity.pdbx_description
1 polymer ?
#
loop_
_entity_poly.entity_id
_entity_poly.type
_entity_poly.pdbx_seq_one_letter_code
_entity_poly.pdbx_strand_id
1 'polypeptide(L)' 'MTKLYFEPITVKCEDGRPRSFIWRRTLHPISSVLKRWIVCVDWWRQEISRQYYKVECENLGVYEIYREHDRWFLERLYD' A
#
# COMPACT_ATOMS: atom_id res chain seq x y z
N MET A 1 16.29 7.44 4.91
CA MET A 1 16.64 6.78 3.62
C MET A 1 15.37 6.16 3.03
N THR A 2 15.37 5.55 1.84
CA THR A 2 14.15 4.93 1.30
C THR A 2 14.41 3.48 0.92
N LYS A 3 13.64 2.54 1.45
CA LYS A 3 13.77 1.10 1.17
C LYS A 3 12.60 0.60 0.34
N LEU A 4 12.89 -0.20 -0.68
CA LEU A 4 11.90 -0.85 -1.55
C LEU A 4 11.80 -2.35 -1.19
N TYR A 5 10.57 -2.88 -1.14
CA TYR A 5 10.31 -4.25 -0.71
C TYR A 5 9.57 -5.10 -1.76
N PHE A 6 8.56 -4.54 -2.43
CA PHE A 6 7.68 -5.29 -3.36
C PHE A 6 7.13 -6.60 -2.76
N GLU A 7 6.94 -6.63 -1.43
CA GLU A 7 6.51 -7.82 -0.69
C GLU A 7 4.98 -7.86 -0.58
N PRO A 8 4.33 -9.03 -0.72
CA PRO A 8 2.89 -9.14 -0.49
C PRO A 8 2.56 -8.89 1.00
N ILE A 9 1.50 -8.14 1.24
CA ILE A 9 1.02 -7.80 2.59
C ILE A 9 -0.48 -8.10 2.71
N THR A 10 -0.94 -8.32 3.94
CA THR A 10 -2.38 -8.42 4.21
C THR A 10 -2.87 -7.08 4.71
N VAL A 11 -3.80 -6.44 3.98
CA VAL A 11 -4.36 -5.15 4.36
C VAL A 11 -5.81 -5.35 4.81
N LYS A 12 -6.15 -4.81 5.97
CA LYS A 12 -7.52 -4.70 6.42
C LYS A 12 -8.08 -3.37 5.92
N CYS A 13 -9.13 -3.45 5.12
CA CYS A 13 -9.85 -2.29 4.63
C CYS A 13 -11.15 -2.10 5.41
N GLU A 14 -11.50 -0.84 5.65
CA GLU A 14 -12.78 -0.41 6.21
C GLU A 14 -13.33 0.67 5.27
N ASP A 15 -14.58 0.55 4.84
CA ASP A 15 -15.21 1.44 3.85
C ASP A 15 -14.39 1.68 2.57
N GLY A 16 -13.68 0.65 2.11
CA GLY A 16 -12.83 0.72 0.92
C GLY A 16 -11.52 1.50 1.09
N ARG A 17 -11.13 1.83 2.34
CA ARG A 17 -9.87 2.49 2.68
C ARG A 17 -9.00 1.58 3.55
N PRO A 18 -7.67 1.56 3.35
CA PRO A 18 -6.77 0.74 4.16
C PRO A 18 -6.69 1.32 5.58
N ARG A 19 -6.94 0.47 6.59
CA ARG A 19 -6.94 0.87 8.02
C ARG A 19 -5.76 0.28 8.80
N SER A 20 -5.29 -0.89 8.40
CA SER A 20 -4.09 -1.50 8.96
C SER A 20 -3.53 -2.53 7.98
N PHE A 21 -2.25 -2.86 8.10
CA PHE A 21 -1.67 -3.95 7.33
C PHE A 21 -0.72 -4.81 8.17
N ILE A 22 -0.56 -6.07 7.77
CA ILE A 22 0.38 -7.01 8.39
C ILE A 22 1.58 -7.15 7.46
N TRP A 23 2.76 -6.84 7.99
CA TRP A 23 4.04 -7.00 7.29
C TRP A 23 5.04 -7.68 8.22
N ARG A 24 5.70 -8.75 7.74
CA ARG A 24 6.68 -9.53 8.52
C ARG A 24 6.19 -9.97 9.91
N ARG A 25 4.91 -10.38 9.98
CA ARG A 25 4.21 -10.81 11.21
C ARG A 25 3.96 -9.70 12.23
N THR A 26 4.19 -8.44 11.85
CA THR A 26 3.89 -7.25 12.66
C THR A 26 2.67 -6.54 12.10
N LEU A 27 1.76 -6.12 12.98
CA LEU A 27 0.62 -5.28 12.62
C LEU A 27 1.05 -3.82 12.58
N HIS A 28 0.72 -3.13 11.50
CA HIS A 28 0.94 -1.71 11.29
C HIS A 28 -0.42 -1.00 11.15
N PRO A 29 -0.93 -0.39 12.24
CA PRO A 29 -2.12 0.45 12.18
C PRO A 29 -1.86 1.72 11.38
N ILE A 30 -2.75 2.05 10.44
CA ILE A 30 -2.67 3.26 9.63
C ILE A 30 -3.38 4.39 10.37
N SER A 31 -2.61 5.41 10.76
CA SER A 31 -3.11 6.63 11.37
C SER A 31 -3.80 7.52 10.34
N SER A 32 -3.13 7.72 9.19
CA SER A 32 -3.59 8.64 8.13
C SER A 32 -3.21 8.15 6.74
N VAL A 33 -4.09 8.41 5.77
CA VAL A 33 -3.79 8.23 4.34
C VAL A 33 -3.34 9.57 3.78
N LEU A 34 -2.05 9.71 3.50
CA LEU A 34 -1.44 10.95 3.01
C LEU A 34 -1.78 11.21 1.54
N LYS A 35 -1.83 10.15 0.72
CA LYS A 35 -2.12 10.27 -0.72
C LYS A 35 -2.70 8.98 -1.27
N ARG A 36 -3.59 9.10 -2.25
CA ARG A 36 -4.13 7.98 -3.05
C ARG A 36 -4.02 8.33 -4.53
N TRP A 37 -3.57 7.40 -5.35
CA TRP A 37 -3.55 7.57 -6.81
C TRP A 37 -3.71 6.22 -7.50
N ILE A 38 -4.15 6.24 -8.75
CA ILE A 38 -4.30 5.04 -9.57
C ILE A 38 -3.30 5.15 -10.72
N VAL A 39 -2.58 4.06 -10.98
CA VAL A 39 -1.72 3.91 -12.13
C VAL A 39 -2.32 2.82 -13.00
N CYS A 40 -2.69 3.16 -14.22
CA CYS A 40 -3.09 2.20 -15.24
C CYS A 40 -1.87 1.93 -16.12
N VAL A 41 -1.37 0.70 -16.09
CA VAL A 41 -0.27 0.25 -16.95
C VAL A 41 -0.87 -0.60 -18.07
N ASP A 42 -0.30 -0.50 -19.27
CA ASP A 42 -0.66 -1.32 -20.44
C ASP A 42 -2.12 -1.21 -20.93
N TRP A 43 -2.61 0.02 -21.09
CA TRP A 43 -3.96 0.34 -21.60
C TRP A 43 -4.31 -0.30 -22.96
N TRP A 44 -3.32 -0.78 -23.72
CA TRP A 44 -3.49 -1.41 -25.03
C TRP A 44 -3.45 -2.96 -25.03
N ARG A 45 -3.10 -3.62 -23.92
CA ARG A 45 -2.90 -5.09 -23.90
C ARG A 45 -3.53 -5.81 -22.72
N GLN A 46 -3.54 -5.21 -21.53
CA GLN A 46 -4.21 -5.74 -20.35
C GLN A 46 -4.28 -4.63 -19.30
N GLU A 47 -5.49 -4.29 -18.84
CA GLU A 47 -5.65 -3.21 -17.86
C GLU A 47 -5.10 -3.63 -16.50
N ILE A 48 -3.82 -3.32 -16.24
CA ILE A 48 -3.26 -3.44 -14.90
C ILE A 48 -3.58 -2.14 -14.17
N SER A 49 -4.61 -2.17 -13.34
CA SER A 49 -4.95 -1.04 -12.45
C SER A 49 -4.29 -1.23 -11.08
N ARG A 50 -3.26 -0.43 -10.80
CA ARG A 50 -2.62 -0.36 -9.48
C ARG A 50 -3.20 0.80 -8.71
N GLN A 51 -3.83 0.50 -7.57
CA GLN A 51 -4.30 1.54 -6.65
C GLN A 51 -3.26 1.74 -5.56
N TYR A 52 -2.56 2.87 -5.62
CA TYR A 52 -1.52 3.24 -4.67
C TYR A 52 -2.07 4.07 -3.52
N TYR A 53 -1.51 3.82 -2.35
CA TYR A 53 -1.78 4.54 -1.11
C TYR A 53 -0.46 4.85 -0.42
N LYS A 54 -0.22 6.13 -0.15
CA LYS A 54 0.82 6.56 0.78
C LYS A 54 0.16 6.76 2.13
N VAL A 55 0.61 6.01 3.12
CA VAL A 55 0.00 5.91 4.45
C VAL A 55 1.03 6.20 5.53
N GLU A 56 0.59 6.88 6.57
CA GLU A 56 1.34 7.08 7.80
C GLU A 56 0.77 6.13 8.86
N CYS A 57 1.65 5.40 9.53
CA CYS A 57 1.29 4.48 10.60
C CYS A 57 1.55 5.08 11.98
N GLU A 58 0.98 4.49 13.02
CA GLU A 58 1.13 4.96 14.41
C GLU A 58 2.59 4.98 14.89
N ASN A 59 3.46 4.18 14.29
CA ASN A 59 4.90 4.16 14.56
C ASN A 59 5.66 5.34 13.91
N LEU A 60 4.95 6.37 13.41
CA LEU A 60 5.49 7.49 12.64
C LEU A 60 6.18 7.09 11.32
N GLY A 61 6.04 5.83 10.90
CA GLY A 61 6.55 5.34 9.63
C GLY A 61 5.62 5.68 8.48
N VAL A 62 6.20 6.11 7.35
CA VAL A 62 5.46 6.37 6.12
C VAL A 62 5.72 5.26 5.11
N TYR A 63 4.64 4.68 4.58
CA TYR A 63 4.67 3.52 3.70
C TYR A 63 3.91 3.82 2.41
N GLU A 64 4.40 3.28 1.29
CA GLU A 64 3.62 3.16 0.06
C GLU A 64 3.22 1.71 -0.14
N ILE A 65 1.91 1.50 -0.16
CA ILE A 65 1.28 0.23 -0.45
C ILE A 65 0.46 0.36 -1.72
N TYR A 66 0.30 -0.72 -2.47
CA TYR A 66 -0.59 -0.74 -3.61
C TYR A 66 -1.42 -2.01 -3.66
N ARG A 67 -2.60 -1.88 -4.29
CA ARG A 67 -3.47 -3.00 -4.61
C ARG A 67 -3.43 -3.25 -6.12
N GLU A 68 -3.20 -4.50 -6.51
CA GLU A 68 -3.23 -4.99 -7.89
C GLU A 68 -4.02 -6.31 -7.90
N HIS A 69 -5.09 -6.41 -8.71
CA HIS A 69 -5.91 -7.63 -8.86
C HIS A 69 -6.26 -8.31 -7.51
N ASP A 70 -6.84 -7.55 -6.59
CA ASP A 70 -7.21 -7.98 -5.22
C ASP A 70 -6.07 -8.34 -4.26
N ARG A 71 -4.82 -8.25 -4.69
CA ARG A 71 -3.64 -8.46 -3.85
C ARG A 71 -3.03 -7.14 -3.42
N TRP A 72 -2.51 -7.10 -2.20
CA TRP A 72 -1.83 -5.95 -1.65
C TRP A 72 -0.33 -6.19 -1.53
N PHE A 73 0.43 -5.12 -1.76
CA PHE A 73 1.87 -5.14 -1.74
C PHE A 73 2.41 -3.91 -1.02
N LEU A 74 3.54 -4.09 -0.33
CA LEU A 74 4.35 -3.00 0.19
C LEU A 74 5.43 -2.65 -0.85
N GLU A 75 5.35 -1.47 -1.44
CA GLU A 75 6.37 -1.01 -2.40
C GLU A 75 7.53 -0.37 -1.66
N ARG A 76 7.24 0.58 -0.76
CA ARG A 76 8.26 1.47 -0.20
C ARG A 76 8.02 1.79 1.27
N LEU A 77 9.12 1.87 2.02
CA LEU A 77 9.19 2.47 3.35
C LEU A 77 10.07 3.73 3.27
N TYR A 78 9.55 4.83 3.78
CA TYR A 78 10.27 6.07 4.01
C TYR A 78 10.81 6.07 5.44
N ASP A 79 12.13 6.24 5.57
CA ASP A 79 12.88 6.33 6.83
C ASP A 79 13.36 7.76 7.07
#